data_AF-A0A382HRA8-F1
#
_entry.id   AF-A0A382HRA8-F1
#
_cell.length_a   1.000
_cell.length_b   1.000
_cell.length_c   1.000
_cell.angle_alpha   90.00
_cell.angle_beta   90.00
_cell.angle_gamma   90.00
#
_symmetry.space_group_name_H-M   'P 1'
#
loop_
_entity.id
_entity.type
_entity.pdbx_description
1 polymer ?
#
loop_
_entity_poly.entity_id
_entity_poly.type
_entity_poly.pdbx_seq_one_letter_code
_entity_poly.pdbx_strand_id
1 'polypeptide(L)'
;MDVQTWTYIIVGLSFALYIGIAIWSKAKSTSEFYVAGGSVSPLANGMATAADWMSAASFISMAGLIAFMGYDGTVYLMGWTGGYVLLALMLAPYLRKFGKFTVPDFIGERYYSKTARIVALLCAIFISFTYVAGQMR
;
A
#
# COMPACT_ATOMS: atom_id res chain seq x y z
N MET A 1 4.03 25.46 -24.60
CA MET A 1 4.94 24.65 -23.76
C MET A 1 4.86 23.22 -24.27
N ASP A 2 6.00 22.57 -24.47
CA ASP A 2 6.03 21.20 -24.97
C ASP A 2 5.61 20.20 -23.88
N VAL A 3 5.20 19.00 -24.30
CA VAL A 3 4.83 17.89 -23.39
C VAL A 3 5.97 17.59 -22.41
N GLN A 4 7.22 17.60 -22.87
CA GLN A 4 8.37 17.37 -21.99
C GLN A 4 8.48 18.43 -20.89
N THR A 5 8.23 19.69 -21.22
CA THR A 5 8.23 20.79 -20.26
C THR A 5 7.12 20.62 -19.21
N TRP A 6 5.92 20.24 -19.64
CA TRP A 6 4.81 19.94 -18.72
C TRP A 6 5.12 18.77 -17.78
N THR A 7 5.70 17.70 -18.32
CA THR A 7 6.11 16.53 -17.52
C THR A 7 7.07 16.93 -16.40
N TYR A 8 8.12 17.69 -16.72
CA TYR A 8 9.08 18.11 -15.70
C TYR A 8 8.47 19.02 -14.63
N ILE A 9 7.58 19.92 -15.03
CA ILE A 9 6.89 20.80 -14.07
C ILE A 9 6.00 19.98 -13.14
N ILE A 10 5.15 19.12 -13.68
CA ILE A 10 4.18 18.35 -12.87
C ILE A 10 4.92 17.39 -11.94
N VAL A 11 5.89 16.64 -12.46
CA VAL A 11 6.70 15.71 -11.66
C VAL A 11 7.48 16.49 -10.60
N GLY A 12 8.21 17.54 -10.99
CA GLY A 12 9.00 18.34 -10.07
C GLY A 12 8.17 18.96 -8.94
N LEU A 13 7.02 19.55 -9.26
CA LEU A 13 6.10 20.10 -8.26
C LEU A 13 5.53 19.02 -7.33
N SER A 14 5.19 17.85 -7.86
CA SER A 14 4.68 16.74 -7.06
C SER A 14 5.73 16.26 -6.05
N PHE A 15 6.97 16.04 -6.49
CA PHE A 15 8.08 15.67 -5.59
C PHE A 15 8.36 16.76 -4.56
N ALA A 16 8.42 18.03 -4.98
CA ALA A 16 8.65 19.15 -4.07
C ALA A 16 7.56 19.24 -2.99
N LEU A 17 6.30 19.07 -3.36
CA LEU A 17 5.16 19.05 -2.44
C LEU A 17 5.30 17.92 -1.42
N TYR A 18 5.53 16.67 -1.87
CA TYR A 18 5.66 15.52 -0.96
C TYR A 18 6.87 15.62 -0.05
N ILE A 19 8.02 16.09 -0.55
CA ILE A 19 9.21 16.34 0.27
C ILE A 19 8.94 17.43 1.30
N GLY A 20 8.26 18.52 0.91
CA GLY A 20 7.84 19.58 1.82
C GLY A 20 6.96 19.06 2.95
N ILE A 21 5.95 18.24 2.61
CA ILE A 21 5.08 17.58 3.59
C ILE A 21 5.89 16.65 4.50
N ALA A 22 6.81 15.85 3.95
CA ALA A 22 7.64 14.93 4.73
C ALA A 22 8.54 15.66 5.75
N ILE A 23 9.07 16.82 5.39
CA ILE A 23 9.87 17.66 6.30
C ILE A 23 8.99 18.30 7.37
N TRP A 24 7.79 18.76 7.01
CA TRP A 24 6.87 19.41 7.94
C TRP A 24 6.25 18.44 8.95
N SER A 25 5.96 17.21 8.51
CA SER A 25 5.24 16.19 9.27
C SER A 25 6.16 15.13 9.91
N LYS A 26 7.38 15.51 10.32
CA LYS A 26 8.32 14.57 10.94
C LYS A 26 7.76 13.97 12.24
N ALA A 27 7.66 12.64 12.25
CA ALA A 27 7.26 11.88 13.43
C ALA A 27 8.36 11.90 14.52
N LYS A 28 7.94 12.02 15.78
CA LYS A 28 8.83 12.03 16.96
C LYS A 28 8.82 10.71 17.74
N SER A 29 7.87 9.82 17.44
CA SER A 29 7.75 8.51 18.09
C SER A 29 7.30 7.42 17.12
N THR A 30 7.49 6.15 17.50
CA THR A 30 7.04 4.98 16.74
C THR A 30 5.53 4.99 16.51
N SER A 31 4.74 5.43 17.50
CA SER A 31 3.28 5.52 17.37
C SER A 31 2.85 6.62 16.39
N GLU A 32 3.54 7.77 16.42
CA GLU A 32 3.32 8.82 15.42
C GLU A 32 3.72 8.35 14.03
N PHE A 33 4.80 7.58 13.90
CA PHE A 33 5.26 7.07 12.61
C PHE A 33 4.32 6.01 12.01
N TYR A 34 3.87 5.03 12.80
CA TYR A 34 3.07 3.92 12.27
C TYR A 34 1.56 4.17 12.24
N VAL A 35 1.02 4.97 13.17
CA VAL A 35 -0.44 5.16 13.28
C VAL A 35 -0.85 6.63 13.41
N ALA A 36 0.07 7.58 13.16
CA ALA A 36 -0.19 9.02 13.27
C ALA A 36 -0.81 9.41 14.63
N GLY A 37 -0.43 8.70 15.70
CA GLY A 37 -0.98 8.89 17.04
C GLY A 37 -2.48 8.60 17.18
N GLY A 38 -3.11 7.95 16.19
CA GLY A 38 -4.55 7.69 16.15
C GLY A 38 -5.41 8.94 15.88
N SER A 39 -4.80 10.05 15.45
CA SER A 39 -5.47 11.35 15.26
C SER A 39 -6.18 11.50 13.90
N VAL A 40 -5.87 10.63 12.93
CA VAL A 40 -6.41 10.70 11.56
C VAL A 40 -7.86 10.21 11.53
N SER A 41 -8.74 11.00 10.90
CA SER A 41 -10.14 10.62 10.77
C SER A 41 -10.31 9.30 10.02
N PRO A 42 -11.31 8.46 10.36
CA PRO A 42 -11.54 7.19 9.67
C PRO A 42 -11.75 7.34 8.16
N LEU A 43 -12.43 8.40 7.73
CA LEU A 43 -12.67 8.68 6.31
C LEU A 43 -11.36 9.00 5.57
N ALA A 44 -10.52 9.89 6.13
CA ALA A 44 -9.23 10.22 5.55
C ALA A 44 -8.30 9.00 5.50
N ASN A 45 -8.29 8.19 6.57
CA ASN A 45 -7.50 6.96 6.61
C ASN A 45 -8.00 5.93 5.57
N GLY A 46 -9.32 5.81 5.39
CA GLY A 46 -9.92 4.96 4.37
C GLY A 46 -9.56 5.40 2.95
N MET A 47 -9.66 6.70 2.67
CA MET A 47 -9.23 7.26 1.38
C MET A 47 -7.74 7.06 1.12
N ALA A 48 -6.89 7.27 2.12
CA ALA A 48 -5.45 7.02 2.01
C ALA A 48 -5.16 5.54 1.72
N THR A 49 -5.86 4.62 2.40
CA THR A 49 -5.70 3.17 2.18
C THR A 49 -6.15 2.77 0.77
N ALA A 50 -7.25 3.35 0.27
CA ALA A 50 -7.73 3.11 -1.09
C ALA A 50 -6.79 3.70 -2.16
N ALA A 51 -6.18 4.86 -1.88
CA ALA A 51 -5.18 5.47 -2.75
C ALA A 51 -3.89 4.64 -2.80
N ASP A 52 -3.41 4.14 -1.67
CA ASP A 52 -2.22 3.27 -1.60
C ASP A 52 -2.43 1.91 -2.28
N TRP A 53 -3.68 1.43 -2.33
CA TRP A 53 -4.04 0.24 -3.10
C TRP A 53 -3.88 0.44 -4.62
N MET A 54 -3.95 1.68 -5.12
CA MET A 54 -3.79 2.01 -6.53
C MET A 54 -2.32 2.27 -6.87
N SER A 55 -1.69 1.34 -7.59
CA SER A 55 -0.32 1.51 -8.11
C SER A 55 -0.26 1.63 -9.62
N ALA A 56 0.92 2.05 -10.12
CA ALA A 56 1.19 2.10 -11.56
C ALA A 56 1.03 0.72 -12.23
N ALA A 57 1.47 -0.35 -11.55
CA ALA A 57 1.26 -1.72 -12.01
C ALA A 57 -0.24 -2.02 -12.15
N SER A 58 -1.05 -1.71 -11.14
CA SER A 58 -2.49 -1.95 -11.21
C SER A 58 -3.16 -1.19 -12.36
N PHE A 59 -2.77 0.08 -12.56
CA PHE A 59 -3.33 0.91 -13.62
C PHE A 59 -2.98 0.39 -15.02
N ILE A 60 -1.69 0.16 -15.28
CA ILE A 60 -1.20 -0.29 -16.59
C ILE A 60 -1.63 -1.73 -16.87
N SER A 61 -1.51 -2.63 -15.89
CA SER A 61 -1.88 -4.03 -16.05
C SER A 61 -3.36 -4.22 -16.30
N MET A 62 -4.27 -3.49 -15.62
CA MET A 62 -5.70 -3.61 -15.92
C MET A 62 -6.04 -3.09 -17.31
N ALA A 63 -5.48 -1.95 -17.71
CA ALA A 63 -5.67 -1.43 -19.05
C ALA A 63 -5.19 -2.43 -20.11
N GLY A 64 -4.02 -3.04 -19.90
CA GLY A 64 -3.49 -4.09 -20.78
C GLY A 64 -4.38 -5.33 -20.82
N LEU A 65 -4.75 -5.89 -19.66
CA LEU A 65 -5.61 -7.08 -19.58
C LEU A 65 -6.95 -6.86 -20.30
N ILE A 66 -7.61 -5.73 -20.07
CA ILE A 66 -8.88 -5.41 -20.74
C ILE A 66 -8.68 -5.19 -22.23
N ALA A 67 -7.57 -4.56 -22.66
CA ALA A 67 -7.29 -4.35 -24.08
C ALA A 67 -7.11 -5.67 -24.84
N PHE A 68 -6.52 -6.70 -24.21
CA PHE A 68 -6.29 -8.00 -24.86
C PHE A 68 -7.43 -9.01 -24.64
N MET A 69 -8.09 -8.99 -23.48
CA MET A 69 -9.11 -9.97 -23.09
C MET A 69 -10.55 -9.45 -23.23
N GLY A 70 -10.74 -8.15 -23.51
CA GLY A 70 -12.05 -7.53 -23.58
C GLY A 70 -12.82 -7.61 -22.26
N TYR A 71 -14.13 -7.82 -22.35
CA TYR A 71 -15.02 -7.88 -21.19
C TYR A 71 -14.65 -9.00 -20.20
N ASP A 72 -14.12 -10.12 -20.69
CA ASP A 72 -13.72 -11.24 -19.83
C ASP A 72 -12.57 -10.86 -18.89
N GLY A 73 -11.77 -9.84 -19.23
CA GLY A 73 -10.74 -9.29 -18.34
C GLY A 73 -11.30 -8.63 -17.07
N THR A 74 -12.58 -8.23 -17.07
CA THR A 74 -13.20 -7.55 -15.92
C THR A 74 -13.34 -8.44 -14.68
N VAL A 75 -13.28 -9.76 -14.83
CA VAL A 75 -13.25 -10.70 -13.70
C VAL A 75 -12.02 -10.49 -12.81
N TYR A 76 -10.88 -10.10 -13.40
CA TYR A 76 -9.67 -9.78 -12.63
C TYR A 76 -9.86 -8.51 -11.81
N LEU A 77 -10.50 -7.49 -12.38
CA LEU A 77 -10.82 -6.25 -11.66
C LEU A 77 -11.74 -6.52 -10.46
N MET A 78 -12.79 -7.33 -10.68
CA MET A 78 -13.75 -7.72 -9.64
C MET A 78 -13.10 -8.57 -8.55
N GLY A 79 -12.32 -9.60 -8.93
CA GLY A 79 -11.64 -10.47 -7.97
C GLY A 79 -10.57 -9.73 -7.16
N TRP A 80 -9.78 -8.88 -7.81
CA TRP A 80 -8.74 -8.08 -7.17
C TRP A 80 -9.33 -7.05 -6.18
N THR A 81 -10.30 -6.26 -6.62
CA THR A 81 -10.96 -5.25 -5.76
C THR A 81 -11.79 -5.91 -4.66
N GLY A 82 -12.54 -6.96 -5.00
CA GLY A 82 -13.33 -7.71 -4.04
C GLY A 82 -12.47 -8.36 -2.96
N GLY A 83 -11.34 -8.96 -3.34
CA GLY A 83 -10.37 -9.54 -2.41
C GLY A 83 -9.79 -8.51 -1.44
N TYR A 84 -9.48 -7.31 -1.94
CA TYR A 84 -9.03 -6.20 -1.09
C TYR A 84 -10.09 -5.77 -0.07
N VAL A 85 -11.35 -5.61 -0.50
CA VAL A 85 -12.45 -5.26 0.39
C VAL A 85 -12.66 -6.34 1.45
N LEU A 86 -12.62 -7.62 1.07
CA LEU A 86 -12.72 -8.72 2.02
C LEU A 86 -11.57 -8.71 3.02
N LEU A 87 -10.33 -8.49 2.59
CA LEU A 87 -9.18 -8.37 3.50
C LEU A 87 -9.36 -7.17 4.45
N ALA A 88 -9.77 -6.01 3.93
CA ALA A 88 -9.98 -4.81 4.73
C ALA A 88 -11.07 -5.00 5.78
N LEU A 89 -12.16 -5.70 5.46
CA LEU A 89 -13.27 -5.93 6.40
C LEU A 89 -13.02 -7.10 7.35
N MET A 90 -12.38 -8.18 6.87
CA MET A 90 -12.25 -9.42 7.64
C MET A 90 -10.92 -9.56 8.37
N LEU A 91 -9.84 -8.91 7.93
CA LEU A 91 -8.52 -9.07 8.55
C LEU A 91 -8.08 -7.81 9.31
N ALA A 92 -8.28 -6.62 8.72
CA ALA A 92 -7.81 -5.37 9.32
C ALA A 92 -8.35 -5.11 10.74
N PRO A 93 -9.62 -5.42 11.08
CA PRO A 93 -10.12 -5.22 12.45
C PRO A 93 -9.40 -6.09 13.49
N TYR A 94 -9.01 -7.32 13.12
CA TYR A 94 -8.29 -8.22 14.03
C TYR A 94 -6.84 -7.76 14.23
N LEU A 95 -6.16 -7.36 13.15
CA LEU A 95 -4.81 -6.80 13.25
C LEU A 95 -4.80 -5.53 14.12
N ARG A 96 -5.79 -4.66 13.94
CA ARG A 96 -5.95 -3.44 14.76
C ARG A 96 -6.15 -3.77 16.25
N LYS A 97 -6.99 -4.76 16.56
CA LYS A 97 -7.22 -5.21 17.96
C LYS A 97 -5.97 -5.82 18.59
N PHE A 98 -5.08 -6.41 17.78
CA PHE A 98 -3.85 -7.06 18.26
C PHE A 98 -2.76 -6.05 18.66
N GLY A 99 -2.85 -4.80 18.17
CA GLY A 99 -2.01 -3.69 18.62
C GLY A 99 -0.53 -3.78 18.22
N LYS A 100 -0.20 -4.61 17.22
CA LYS A 100 1.16 -4.70 16.66
C LYS A 100 1.26 -3.90 15.37
N PHE A 101 2.41 -3.28 15.14
CA PHE A 101 2.63 -2.40 13.98
C PHE A 101 2.96 -3.16 12.69
N THR A 102 3.45 -4.40 12.78
CA THR A 102 3.87 -5.18 11.60
C THR A 102 3.24 -6.57 11.57
N VAL A 103 3.04 -7.12 10.36
CA VAL A 103 2.52 -8.48 10.15
C VAL A 103 3.47 -9.56 10.71
N PRO A 104 4.81 -9.49 10.53
CA PRO A 104 5.71 -10.46 11.14
C PRO A 104 5.64 -10.48 12.66
N ASP A 105 5.52 -9.31 13.30
CA ASP A 105 5.34 -9.23 14.76
C ASP A 105 4.01 -9.85 15.18
N PHE A 106 2.92 -9.56 14.46
CA PHE A 106 1.63 -10.20 14.69
C PHE A 106 1.74 -11.72 14.64
N ILE A 107 2.34 -12.30 13.62
CA ILE A 107 2.51 -13.75 13.48
C ILE A 107 3.36 -14.32 14.62
N GLY A 108 4.51 -13.69 14.91
CA GLY A 108 5.41 -14.17 15.96
C GLY A 108 4.76 -14.21 17.34
N GLU A 109 3.96 -13.19 17.66
CA GLU A 109 3.25 -13.08 18.92
C GLU A 109 2.03 -14.01 18.97
N ARG A 110 1.26 -14.10 17.88
CA ARG A 110 0.06 -14.95 17.79
C ARG A 110 0.36 -16.43 18.00
N TYR A 111 1.55 -16.88 17.59
CA TYR A 111 1.99 -18.27 17.69
C TYR A 111 3.12 -18.48 18.72
N TYR A 112 3.50 -17.45 19.48
CA TYR A 112 4.59 -17.50 20.46
C TYR A 112 5.90 -18.08 19.90
N SER A 113 6.21 -17.78 18.63
CA SER A 113 7.30 -18.44 17.88
C SER A 113 8.18 -17.43 17.15
N LYS A 114 9.48 -17.42 17.53
CA LYS A 114 10.51 -16.64 16.82
C LYS A 114 10.71 -17.14 15.39
N THR A 115 10.62 -18.45 15.17
CA THR A 115 10.73 -19.03 13.83
C THR A 115 9.61 -18.55 12.92
N ALA A 116 8.36 -18.55 13.42
CA ALA A 116 7.21 -18.05 12.65
C ALA A 116 7.36 -16.56 12.30
N ARG A 117 7.91 -15.75 13.22
CA ARG A 117 8.24 -14.33 12.95
C ARG A 117 9.25 -14.19 11.81
N ILE A 118 10.33 -14.97 11.85
CA ILE A 118 11.39 -14.91 10.83
C ILE A 118 10.84 -15.35 9.46
N VAL A 119 10.04 -16.40 9.41
CA VAL A 119 9.39 -16.83 8.16
C VAL A 119 8.49 -15.73 7.61
N ALA A 120 7.63 -15.14 8.44
CA ALA A 120 6.75 -14.04 8.03
C ALA A 120 7.54 -12.80 7.55
N LEU A 121 8.66 -12.49 8.20
CA LEU A 121 9.57 -11.42 7.78
C LEU A 121 10.15 -11.69 6.39
N LEU A 122 10.66 -12.89 6.15
CA LEU A 122 11.21 -13.28 4.84
C LEU A 122 10.14 -13.23 3.75
N CYS A 123 8.93 -13.72 4.03
CA CYS A 123 7.80 -13.59 3.12
C CYS A 123 7.47 -12.13 2.81
N ALA A 124 7.41 -11.26 3.83
CA ALA A 124 7.13 -9.84 3.65
C ALA A 124 8.17 -9.16 2.76
N ILE A 125 9.46 -9.42 2.99
CA ILE A 125 10.55 -8.89 2.16
C ILE A 125 10.44 -9.40 0.72
N PHE A 126 10.24 -10.71 0.54
CA PHE A 126 10.15 -11.32 -0.79
C PHE A 126 8.99 -10.76 -1.62
N ILE A 127 7.81 -10.65 -1.02
CA ILE A 127 6.61 -10.08 -1.66
C ILE A 127 6.87 -8.61 -2.00
N SER A 128 7.39 -7.82 -1.06
CA SER A 128 7.65 -6.39 -1.25
C SER A 128 8.65 -6.15 -2.38
N PHE A 129 9.74 -6.92 -2.41
CA PHE A 129 10.76 -6.82 -3.45
C PHE A 129 10.21 -7.19 -4.82
N THR A 130 9.48 -8.30 -4.92
CA THR A 130 8.85 -8.75 -6.17
C THR A 130 7.91 -7.68 -6.71
N TYR A 131 7.12 -7.05 -5.82
CA TYR A 131 6.19 -6.00 -6.19
C TYR A 131 6.89 -4.74 -6.70
N VAL A 132 7.92 -4.26 -5.99
CA VAL A 132 8.69 -3.08 -6.42
C VAL A 132 9.42 -3.35 -7.73
N ALA A 133 10.04 -4.53 -7.88
CA ALA A 133 10.71 -4.92 -9.12
C ALA A 133 9.75 -4.94 -10.32
N GLY A 134 8.49 -5.35 -10.11
CA GLY A 134 7.44 -5.31 -11.13
C GLY A 134 6.99 -3.90 -11.51
N GLN A 135 7.09 -2.91 -10.60
CA GLN A 135 6.72 -1.52 -10.88
C GLN A 135 7.82 -0.71 -11.57
N MET A 136 9.08 -1.12 -11.44
CA MET A 136 10.23 -0.42 -12.02
C MET A 136 10.56 -0.87 -13.46
N ARG A 137 9.87 -1.90 -13.96
CA ARG A 137 10.04 -2.46 -15.30
C ARG A 137 8.91 -2.03 -16.21
#